data_AF-A0A6G3XRX7-F1
#
_entry.id   AF-A0A6G3XRX7-F1
#
_cell.length_a   1.000
_cell.length_b   1.000
_cell.length_c   1.000
_cell.angle_alpha   90.00
_cell.angle_beta   90.00
_cell.angle_gamma   90.00
#
_symmetry.space_group_name_H-M   'P 1'
#
loop_
_entity.id
_entity.type
_entity.pdbx_description
1 polymer ?
#
loop_
_entity_poly.entity_id
_entity_poly.type
_entity_poly.pdbx_seq_one_letter_code
_entity_poly.pdbx_strand_id
1 'polypeptide(L)'
;TLVKPEHVNLGLAIDLVKPNGDRQLVVAAIKKAETLNFFEFWQAYEDIVRRARIGKLGMDDFTGVTASLTNPGGIGTVHSVPRLMPGQGLIMGVGAMDYPAEFQGTSQDTLNKLGISKVMTLTSTYDHRV
;
A
#
# COMPACT_ATOMS: atom_id res chain seq x y z
N THR A 1 1.95 27.52 -4.56
CA THR A 1 3.24 27.41 -3.85
C THR A 1 3.55 25.95 -3.65
N LEU A 2 4.75 25.50 -4.02
CA LEU A 2 5.19 24.12 -3.78
C LEU A 2 5.38 23.90 -2.28
N VAL A 3 4.71 22.90 -1.71
CA VAL A 3 4.89 22.49 -0.31
C VAL A 3 5.89 21.34 -0.28
N LYS A 4 6.95 21.47 0.51
CA LYS A 4 7.95 20.42 0.73
C LYS A 4 7.81 19.92 2.18
N PRO A 5 7.20 18.76 2.41
CA PRO A 5 7.13 18.18 3.75
C PRO A 5 8.54 17.87 4.29
N GLU A 6 8.75 18.08 5.59
CA GLU A 6 10.04 17.77 6.24
C GLU A 6 10.29 16.26 6.38
N HIS A 7 9.22 15.47 6.41
CA HIS A 7 9.25 14.04 6.70
C HIS A 7 8.41 13.24 5.70
N VAL A 8 8.75 11.96 5.52
CA VAL A 8 7.94 10.99 4.78
C VAL A 8 6.95 10.34 5.75
N ASN A 9 5.69 10.74 5.67
CA ASN A 9 4.62 10.11 6.42
C ASN A 9 3.90 9.14 5.48
N LEU A 10 4.28 7.86 5.55
CA LEU A 10 3.79 6.82 4.64
C LEU A 10 2.38 6.39 5.05
N GLY A 11 1.39 6.76 4.24
CA GLY A 11 0.01 6.32 4.39
C GLY A 11 -0.18 4.87 4.00
N LEU A 12 -0.65 4.06 4.92
CA LEU A 12 -1.03 2.67 4.71
C LEU A 12 -2.55 2.57 4.58
N ALA A 13 -3.02 2.09 3.43
CA ALA A 13 -4.43 1.76 3.26
C ALA A 13 -4.75 0.46 4.01
N ILE A 14 -5.70 0.52 4.94
CA ILE A 14 -6.13 -0.58 5.80
C ILE A 14 -7.61 -0.80 5.56
N ASP A 15 -7.94 -2.00 5.12
CA ASP A 15 -9.32 -2.44 4.99
C ASP A 15 -9.83 -2.99 6.33
N LEU A 16 -10.79 -2.28 6.92
CA LEU A 16 -11.39 -2.62 8.21
C LEU A 16 -12.74 -3.30 7.99
N VAL A 17 -12.93 -4.45 8.62
CA VAL A 17 -14.22 -5.15 8.66
C VAL A 17 -14.93 -4.77 9.96
N LYS A 18 -16.05 -4.08 9.85
CA LYS A 18 -16.91 -3.73 11.00
C LYS A 18 -17.66 -4.96 11.51
N PRO A 19 -18.13 -4.97 12.77
CA PRO A 19 -18.90 -6.10 13.33
C PRO A 19 -20.17 -6.46 12.53
N ASN A 20 -20.74 -5.50 11.80
CA ASN A 20 -21.90 -5.71 10.93
C ASN A 20 -21.55 -6.28 9.54
N GLY A 21 -20.27 -6.55 9.27
CA GLY A 21 -19.78 -7.07 7.99
C GLY A 21 -19.39 -5.99 6.98
N ASP A 22 -19.66 -4.71 7.25
CA ASP A 22 -19.28 -3.63 6.34
C ASP A 22 -17.76 -3.45 6.28
N ARG A 23 -17.25 -3.20 5.08
CA ARG A 23 -15.85 -2.88 4.86
C ARG A 23 -15.65 -1.38 4.78
N GLN A 24 -14.65 -0.87 5.49
CA GLN A 24 -14.24 0.52 5.44
C GLN A 24 -12.74 0.61 5.18
N LEU A 25 -12.38 1.27 4.08
CA LEU A 25 -11.00 1.59 3.79
C LEU A 25 -10.61 2.87 4.52
N VAL A 26 -9.52 2.83 5.27
CA VAL A 26 -8.90 4.00 5.91
C VAL A 26 -7.42 4.08 5.56
N VAL A 27 -6.84 5.28 5.61
CA VAL A 27 -5.41 5.48 5.33
C VAL A 27 -4.74 6.11 6.56
N ALA A 28 -3.89 5.35 7.25
CA ALA A 28 -3.18 5.79 8.44
C ALA A 28 -1.69 5.96 8.18
N ALA A 29 -1.05 6.95 8.77
CA ALA A 29 0.33 7.35 8.48
C ALA A 29 1.35 6.72 9.43
N ILE A 30 2.31 5.97 8.89
CA ILE A 30 3.60 5.72 9.56
C ILE A 30 4.40 7.02 9.49
N LYS A 31 4.61 7.68 10.64
CA LYS A 31 5.24 9.00 10.70
C LYS A 31 6.76 8.89 10.57
N LYS A 32 7.38 9.86 9.89
CA LYS A 32 8.84 10.00 9.75
C LYS A 32 9.52 8.69 9.31
N ALA A 33 8.90 8.00 8.36
CA ALA A 33 9.32 6.66 7.92
C ALA A 33 10.78 6.64 7.43
N GLU A 34 11.30 7.75 6.91
CA GLU A 34 12.70 7.90 6.49
C GLU A 34 13.72 7.86 7.64
N THR A 35 13.27 8.03 8.89
CA THR A 35 14.13 7.98 10.08
C THR A 35 14.20 6.60 10.71
N LEU A 36 13.34 5.67 10.28
CA LEU A 36 13.22 4.34 10.87
C LEU A 36 14.12 3.35 10.12
N ASN A 37 14.78 2.47 10.86
CA ASN A 37 15.32 1.26 10.27
C ASN A 37 14.19 0.25 9.98
N PHE A 38 14.52 -0.88 9.33
CA PHE A 38 13.51 -1.86 8.94
C PHE A 38 12.71 -2.43 10.13
N PHE A 39 13.37 -2.74 11.24
CA PHE A 39 12.71 -3.31 12.40
C PHE A 39 11.79 -2.29 13.08
N GLU A 40 12.24 -1.05 13.22
CA GLU A 40 11.44 0.06 13.76
C GLU A 40 10.23 0.37 12.88
N PHE A 41 10.42 0.38 11.55
CA PHE A 41 9.34 0.55 10.59
C PHE A 41 8.30 -0.57 10.72
N TRP A 42 8.75 -1.83 10.82
CA TRP A 42 7.87 -2.97 11.00
C TRP A 42 7.08 -2.88 12.32
N GLN A 43 7.72 -2.48 13.43
CA GLN A 43 7.02 -2.25 14.70
C GLN A 43 5.95 -1.15 14.59
N ALA A 44 6.28 -0.02 13.94
CA ALA A 44 5.34 1.07 13.72
C ALA A 44 4.16 0.65 12.83
N TYR A 45 4.44 -0.14 11.79
CA TYR A 45 3.43 -0.75 10.93
C TYR A 45 2.47 -1.63 11.73
N GLU A 46 3.00 -2.56 12.53
CA GLU A 46 2.20 -3.48 13.34
C GLU A 46 1.34 -2.75 14.38
N ASP A 47 1.89 -1.71 15.02
CA ASP A 47 1.11 -0.89 15.94
C ASP A 47 -0.09 -0.23 15.27
N ILE A 48 0.12 0.42 14.11
CA ILE A 48 -0.96 1.05 13.35
C ILE A 48 -2.02 0.03 12.94
N VAL A 49 -1.61 -1.11 12.37
CA VAL A 49 -2.54 -2.17 11.93
C VAL A 49 -3.35 -2.72 13.11
N ARG A 50 -2.68 -3.00 14.24
CA ARG A 50 -3.33 -3.47 15.46
C ARG A 50 -4.34 -2.46 15.98
N ARG A 51 -3.95 -1.18 16.09
CA ARG A 51 -4.85 -0.09 16.56
C ARG A 51 -6.02 0.14 15.61
N ALA A 52 -5.80 0.04 14.30
CA ALA A 52 -6.85 0.15 13.29
C ALA A 52 -7.93 -0.92 13.47
N ARG A 53 -7.52 -2.19 13.62
CA ARG A 53 -8.44 -3.33 13.80
C ARG A 53 -9.30 -3.24 15.07
N ILE A 54 -8.77 -2.64 16.14
CA ILE A 54 -9.49 -2.46 17.41
C ILE A 54 -10.14 -1.07 17.56
N GLY A 55 -10.15 -0.26 16.50
CA GLY A 55 -10.77 1.06 16.49
C GLY A 55 -10.11 2.09 17.41
N LYS A 56 -8.79 1.99 17.64
CA LYS A 56 -7.98 2.88 18.50
C LYS A 56 -7.06 3.83 17.73
N LEU A 57 -7.36 4.11 16.47
CA LEU A 57 -6.69 5.20 15.74
C LEU A 57 -7.26 6.54 16.20
N GLY A 58 -6.39 7.50 16.46
CA GLY A 58 -6.75 8.89 16.73
C GLY A 58 -6.70 9.74 15.46
N MET A 59 -7.13 11.00 15.56
CA MET A 59 -7.09 11.94 14.43
C MET A 59 -5.67 12.12 13.87
N ASP A 60 -4.67 12.14 14.74
CA ASP A 60 -3.27 12.33 14.34
C ASP A 60 -2.72 11.21 13.45
N ASP A 61 -3.29 10.00 13.52
CA ASP A 61 -2.90 8.89 12.65
C ASP A 61 -3.30 9.16 11.18
N PHE A 62 -4.33 9.96 10.94
CA PHE A 62 -4.86 10.23 9.59
C PHE A 62 -4.29 11.51 8.95
N THR A 63 -3.59 12.34 9.72
CA THR A 63 -3.11 13.64 9.25
C THR A 63 -1.72 13.55 8.60
N GLY A 64 -1.43 14.49 7.70
CA GLY A 64 -0.07 14.73 7.22
C GLY A 64 0.54 13.60 6.39
N VAL A 65 -0.26 12.69 5.83
CA VAL A 65 0.22 11.69 4.85
C VAL A 65 0.86 12.42 3.67
N THR A 66 2.08 12.01 3.28
CA THR A 66 2.81 12.64 2.17
C THR A 66 2.84 11.76 0.92
N ALA A 67 2.90 10.45 1.11
CA ALA A 67 2.77 9.42 0.08
C ALA A 67 1.97 8.26 0.66
N SER A 68 1.19 7.55 -0.16
CA SER A 68 0.42 6.41 0.33
C SER A 68 0.60 5.16 -0.52
N LEU A 69 0.37 4.00 0.09
CA LEU A 69 0.39 2.69 -0.55
C LEU A 69 -0.96 2.00 -0.34
N THR A 70 -1.49 1.44 -1.41
CA THR A 70 -2.66 0.54 -1.39
C THR A 70 -2.33 -0.77 -2.08
N ASN A 71 -2.79 -1.89 -1.50
CA ASN A 71 -2.49 -3.23 -1.98
C ASN A 71 -3.77 -4.02 -2.30
N PRO A 72 -4.38 -3.84 -3.48
CA PRO A 72 -5.46 -4.68 -3.96
C PRO A 72 -4.97 -6.07 -4.45
N GLY A 73 -3.66 -6.32 -4.47
CA GLY A 73 -3.11 -7.64 -4.78
C GLY A 73 -3.58 -8.76 -3.85
N GLY A 74 -3.92 -8.44 -2.59
CA GLY A 74 -4.50 -9.39 -1.64
C GLY A 74 -5.87 -9.96 -2.06
N ILE A 75 -6.57 -9.29 -2.99
CA ILE A 75 -7.85 -9.75 -3.57
C ILE A 75 -7.70 -10.17 -5.04
N GLY A 76 -6.48 -10.41 -5.51
CA GLY A 76 -6.20 -10.89 -6.87
C GLY A 76 -6.13 -9.80 -7.94
N THR A 77 -6.19 -8.52 -7.57
CA THR A 77 -6.06 -7.43 -8.56
C THR A 77 -4.61 -7.30 -9.01
N VAL A 78 -4.33 -7.53 -10.30
CA VAL A 78 -2.97 -7.44 -10.87
C VAL A 78 -2.56 -6.02 -11.25
N HIS A 79 -3.50 -5.12 -11.51
CA HIS A 79 -3.25 -3.73 -11.90
C HIS A 79 -4.35 -2.82 -11.36
N SER A 80 -3.99 -1.66 -10.79
CA SER A 80 -4.94 -0.70 -10.21
C SER A 80 -4.45 0.73 -10.45
N VAL A 81 -5.36 1.68 -10.69
CA VAL A 81 -5.04 3.11 -10.79
C VAL A 81 -5.72 3.83 -9.63
N PRO A 82 -5.05 3.94 -8.48
CA PRO A 82 -5.67 4.50 -7.28
C PRO A 82 -5.80 6.02 -7.36
N ARG A 83 -6.87 6.56 -6.78
CA ARG A 83 -7.09 8.01 -6.73
C ARG A 83 -6.13 8.68 -5.74
N LEU A 84 -5.35 9.65 -6.22
CA LEU A 84 -4.51 10.48 -5.37
C LEU A 84 -5.34 11.43 -4.50
N MET A 85 -5.04 11.47 -3.20
CA MET A 85 -5.72 12.34 -2.24
C MET A 85 -5.05 13.72 -2.16
N PRO A 86 -5.83 14.80 -1.92
CA PRO A 86 -5.26 16.14 -1.77
C PRO A 86 -4.18 16.18 -0.67
N GLY A 87 -3.08 16.88 -0.93
CA GLY A 87 -1.96 17.02 0.01
C GLY A 87 -0.88 15.93 -0.10
N GLN A 88 -1.13 14.86 -0.85
CA GLN A 88 -0.15 13.81 -1.13
C GLN A 88 0.53 14.02 -2.49
N GLY A 89 1.81 13.66 -2.61
CA GLY A 89 2.55 13.75 -3.87
C GLY A 89 2.33 12.54 -4.80
N LEU A 90 2.13 11.35 -4.21
CA LEU A 90 1.88 10.12 -4.96
C LEU A 90 1.05 9.11 -4.16
N ILE A 91 0.45 8.19 -4.90
CA ILE A 91 -0.13 6.95 -4.36
C ILE A 91 0.39 5.77 -5.20
N MET A 92 0.96 4.76 -4.52
CA MET A 92 1.37 3.50 -5.13
C MET A 92 0.27 2.44 -5.02
N GLY A 93 -0.07 1.82 -6.15
CA GLY A 93 -0.89 0.61 -6.21
C GLY A 93 0.01 -0.62 -6.32
N VAL A 94 -0.18 -1.59 -5.42
CA VAL A 94 0.54 -2.86 -5.43
C VAL A 94 -0.38 -3.97 -5.94
N GLY A 95 -0.05 -4.54 -7.10
CA GLY A 95 -0.78 -5.65 -7.69
C GLY A 95 -0.48 -6.99 -7.03
N ALA A 96 -1.28 -8.00 -7.38
CA ALA A 96 -1.02 -9.39 -7.02
C ALA A 96 0.29 -9.86 -7.68
N MET A 97 0.99 -10.77 -6.98
CA MET A 97 2.15 -11.45 -7.53
C MET A 97 1.68 -12.68 -8.30
N ASP A 98 1.82 -12.66 -9.61
CA ASP A 98 1.34 -13.73 -10.49
C ASP A 98 2.30 -13.99 -11.66
N TYR A 99 2.15 -15.13 -12.33
CA TYR A 99 2.87 -15.38 -13.57
C TYR A 99 2.36 -14.48 -14.70
N PRO A 100 3.20 -14.11 -15.68
CA PRO A 100 2.75 -13.47 -16.90
C PRO A 100 1.62 -14.27 -17.57
N ALA A 101 0.70 -13.58 -18.25
CA ALA A 101 -0.54 -14.15 -18.75
C ALA A 101 -0.33 -15.37 -19.66
N GLU A 102 0.70 -15.34 -20.50
CA GLU A 102 1.09 -16.41 -21.42
C GLU A 102 1.57 -17.70 -20.71
N PHE A 103 1.92 -17.62 -19.43
CA PHE A 103 2.36 -18.75 -18.61
C PHE A 103 1.34 -19.18 -17.56
N GLN A 104 0.19 -18.52 -17.47
CA GLN A 104 -0.86 -18.92 -16.54
C GLN A 104 -1.36 -20.35 -16.84
N GLY A 105 -1.52 -21.16 -15.80
CA GLY A 105 -1.92 -22.57 -15.90
C GLY A 105 -0.81 -23.53 -16.36
N THR A 106 0.40 -23.03 -16.65
CA THR A 106 1.55 -23.87 -16.96
C THR A 106 1.97 -24.69 -15.74
N SER A 107 2.40 -25.95 -15.96
CA SER A 107 2.90 -26.79 -14.86
C SER A 107 4.16 -26.20 -14.22
N GLN A 108 4.31 -26.40 -12.90
CA GLN A 108 5.47 -25.89 -12.16
C GLN A 108 6.80 -26.40 -12.73
N ASP A 109 6.85 -27.65 -13.20
CA ASP A 109 8.05 -28.22 -13.83
C ASP A 109 8.45 -27.47 -15.09
N THR A 110 7.48 -27.08 -15.91
CA THR A 110 7.73 -26.33 -17.14
C THR A 110 8.16 -24.90 -16.83
N LEU A 111 7.50 -24.25 -15.86
CA LEU A 111 7.89 -22.92 -15.38
C LEU A 111 9.35 -22.90 -14.89
N ASN A 112 9.74 -23.92 -14.10
CA ASN A 112 11.10 -24.04 -13.59
C ASN A 112 12.12 -24.26 -14.71
N LYS A 113 11.82 -25.14 -15.68
CA LYS A 113 12.70 -25.40 -16.84
C LYS A 113 12.89 -24.17 -17.71
N LEU A 114 11.86 -23.35 -17.87
CA LEU A 114 11.88 -22.12 -18.65
C LEU A 114 12.38 -20.90 -17.86
N GLY A 115 12.64 -21.04 -16.55
CA GLY A 115 13.09 -19.94 -15.70
C GLY A 115 12.05 -18.84 -15.50
N ILE A 116 10.76 -19.15 -15.60
CA ILE A 116 9.69 -18.16 -15.49
C ILE A 116 9.38 -17.90 -14.01
N SER A 117 9.43 -16.62 -13.63
CA SER A 117 9.13 -16.16 -12.27
C SER A 117 7.79 -15.41 -12.23
N LYS A 118 7.21 -15.34 -11.03
CA LYS A 118 6.10 -14.42 -10.81
C LYS A 118 6.58 -12.98 -10.91
N VAL A 119 5.70 -12.12 -11.39
CA VAL A 119 5.91 -10.68 -11.49
C VAL A 119 4.86 -9.96 -10.65
N MET A 120 5.17 -8.73 -10.27
CA MET A 120 4.25 -7.84 -9.58
C MET A 120 4.23 -6.51 -10.31
N THR A 121 3.04 -6.03 -10.64
CA THR A 121 2.87 -4.71 -11.24
C THR A 121 2.71 -3.66 -10.15
N LEU A 122 3.55 -2.64 -10.20
CA LEU A 122 3.45 -1.45 -9.38
C LEU A 122 2.95 -0.29 -10.24
N THR A 123 1.92 0.40 -9.77
CA THR A 123 1.41 1.61 -10.43
C THR A 123 1.65 2.83 -9.55
N SER A 124 1.95 3.96 -10.18
CA SER A 124 2.15 5.24 -9.50
C SER A 124 1.19 6.27 -10.09
N THR A 125 0.23 6.72 -9.29
CA THR A 125 -0.57 7.90 -9.63
C THR A 125 0.01 9.11 -8.89
N TYR A 126 0.41 10.12 -9.64
CA TYR A 126 1.09 11.30 -9.15
C TYR A 126 0.45 12.57 -9.72
N ASP A 127 0.64 13.68 -9.02
CA ASP A 127 0.25 14.99 -9.52
C ASP A 127 1.37 15.55 -10.42
N HIS A 128 1.11 15.70 -11.71
CA HIS A 128 2.11 16.21 -12.67
C HIS A 128 2.43 17.70 -12.53
N ARG A 129 1.72 18.41 -11.64
CA ARG A 129 1.91 19.86 -11.42
C ARG A 129 3.04 20.17 -10.44
N VAL A 130 3.53 19.17 -9.70
CA VAL A 130 4.55 19.31 -8.64
C VAL A 130 5.81 18.51 -8.94
#